data_AF-A0A2T2TW10-F1
#
_entry.id   AF-A0A2T2TW10-F1
#
_cell.length_a   1.000
_cell.length_b   1.000
_cell.length_c   1.000
_cell.angle_alpha   90.00
_cell.angle_beta   90.00
_cell.angle_gamma   90.00
#
_symmetry.space_group_name_H-M   'P 1'
#
loop_
_entity.id
_entity.type
_entity.pdbx_description
1 polymer ?
#
loop_
_entity_poly.entity_id
_entity_poly.type
_entity_poly.pdbx_seq_one_letter_code
_entity_poly.pdbx_strand_id
1 'polypeptide(L)'
;MEWISSPEAWIALGALTVLEIVLGIDNIVFISILSNKLPAAQQPTARRVGLGLALGGRILLLLSISWVMSLTAPLFSVLAHTFSGRDLILLVGGFFLIGKSTTEIHDKLEGKEGEAEARADVTFASVIAQIFLLDLVFSLDSVITAVGIAEHVEVMIIAVTIAILIMMVSAGPIADFIEAHPTVKILALSFLLLIGVTLVAEGLGQHIPKGYIYSAMAFSLLVEVLNLSAPEKEEPAEETTEPVHLHRPRLRRAVERAIEEEG
;
A
#
# COMPACT_ATOMS: atom_id res chain seq x y z
N MET A 1 -33.07 -12.08 13.38
CA MET A 1 -32.32 -12.78 14.45
C MET A 1 -32.24 -14.30 14.21
N GLU A 2 -32.67 -14.82 13.04
CA GLU A 2 -32.59 -16.27 12.74
C GLU A 2 -31.16 -16.74 12.43
N TRP A 3 -30.29 -15.86 11.92
CA TRP A 3 -28.92 -16.21 11.55
C TRP A 3 -28.04 -16.61 12.75
N ILE A 4 -28.28 -16.05 13.95
CA ILE A 4 -27.46 -16.33 15.15
C ILE A 4 -27.53 -17.81 15.54
N SER A 5 -28.64 -18.47 15.23
CA SER A 5 -28.87 -19.89 15.53
C SER A 5 -28.34 -20.84 14.44
N SER A 6 -27.91 -20.30 13.28
CA SER A 6 -27.40 -21.11 12.17
C SER A 6 -25.86 -21.23 12.24
N PRO A 7 -25.29 -22.44 12.30
CA PRO A 7 -23.84 -22.65 12.23
C PRO A 7 -23.20 -22.06 10.97
N GLU A 8 -23.93 -22.04 9.85
CA GLU A 8 -23.50 -21.54 8.56
C GLU A 8 -23.18 -20.04 8.61
N ALA A 9 -24.00 -19.25 9.31
CA ALA A 9 -23.76 -17.81 9.44
C ALA A 9 -22.50 -17.49 10.27
N TRP A 10 -22.15 -18.33 11.25
CA TRP A 10 -20.90 -18.17 12.01
C TRP A 10 -19.67 -18.54 11.18
N ILE A 11 -19.77 -19.55 10.32
CA ILE A 11 -18.71 -19.89 9.35
C ILE A 11 -18.53 -18.74 8.36
N ALA A 12 -19.62 -18.21 7.80
CA ALA A 12 -19.60 -17.06 6.91
C ALA A 12 -19.02 -15.82 7.61
N LEU A 13 -19.42 -15.54 8.86
CA LEU A 13 -18.86 -14.46 9.66
C LEU A 13 -17.35 -14.59 9.81
N GLY A 14 -16.86 -15.78 10.15
CA GLY A 14 -15.42 -16.05 10.29
C GLY A 14 -14.68 -15.86 8.97
N ALA A 15 -15.20 -16.44 7.88
CA ALA A 15 -14.60 -16.32 6.54
C ALA A 15 -14.55 -14.87 6.06
N LEU A 16 -15.65 -14.12 6.22
CA LEU A 16 -15.71 -12.70 5.89
C LEU A 16 -14.76 -11.87 6.75
N THR A 17 -14.70 -12.13 8.06
CA THR A 17 -13.78 -11.40 8.95
C THR A 17 -12.34 -11.62 8.53
N VAL A 18 -11.95 -12.85 8.22
CA VAL A 18 -10.59 -13.17 7.73
C VAL A 18 -10.33 -12.48 6.39
N LEU A 19 -11.27 -12.56 5.44
CA LEU A 19 -11.13 -11.93 4.13
C LEU A 19 -10.98 -10.41 4.26
N GLU A 20 -11.80 -9.77 5.09
CA GLU A 20 -11.76 -8.33 5.36
C GLU A 20 -10.47 -7.90 6.07
N ILE A 21 -9.91 -8.73 6.96
CA ILE A 21 -8.61 -8.46 7.58
C ILE A 21 -7.50 -8.55 6.53
N VAL A 22 -7.47 -9.62 5.72
CA VAL A 22 -6.44 -9.81 4.69
C VAL A 22 -6.49 -8.66 3.67
N LEU A 23 -7.68 -8.31 3.19
CA LEU A 23 -7.91 -7.14 2.33
C LEU A 23 -7.61 -5.80 3.02
N GLY A 24 -7.86 -5.72 4.33
CA GLY A 24 -7.72 -4.52 5.13
C GLY A 24 -6.26 -4.17 5.45
N ILE A 25 -5.32 -5.12 5.33
CA ILE A 25 -3.88 -4.87 5.52
C ILE A 25 -3.38 -3.80 4.53
N ASP A 26 -3.85 -3.81 3.30
CA ASP A 26 -3.43 -2.81 2.32
C ASP A 26 -3.97 -1.41 2.67
N ASN A 27 -5.17 -1.37 3.25
CA ASN A 27 -5.82 -0.13 3.69
C ASN A 27 -5.13 0.47 4.93
N ILE A 28 -4.73 -0.34 5.90
CA ILE A 28 -4.00 0.14 7.08
C ILE A 28 -2.61 0.66 6.72
N VAL A 29 -1.93 -0.02 5.79
CA VAL A 29 -0.64 0.39 5.24
C VAL A 29 -0.79 1.74 4.51
N PHE A 30 -1.82 1.89 3.69
CA PHE A 30 -2.12 3.15 3.01
C PHE A 30 -2.36 4.30 3.97
N ILE A 31 -3.23 4.08 4.95
CA ILE A 31 -3.55 5.05 6.01
C ILE A 31 -2.27 5.46 6.75
N SER A 32 -1.40 4.50 7.04
CA SER A 32 -0.13 4.74 7.73
C SER A 32 0.78 5.63 6.89
N ILE A 33 1.02 5.29 5.62
CA ILE A 33 1.87 6.06 4.70
C ILE A 33 1.38 7.51 4.56
N LEU A 34 0.07 7.72 4.34
CA LEU A 34 -0.47 9.06 4.21
C LEU A 34 -0.43 9.84 5.53
N SER A 35 -0.77 9.18 6.65
CA SER A 35 -0.76 9.84 7.96
C SER A 35 0.64 10.30 8.36
N ASN A 36 1.70 9.59 7.94
CA ASN A 36 3.08 9.93 8.26
C ASN A 36 3.57 11.23 7.58
N LYS A 37 2.80 11.76 6.61
CA LYS A 37 3.06 13.08 6.01
C LYS A 37 2.60 14.25 6.88
N LEU A 38 1.75 13.98 7.87
CA LEU A 38 1.28 14.98 8.82
C LEU A 38 2.30 15.17 9.96
N PRO A 39 2.26 16.31 10.66
CA PRO A 39 3.03 16.50 11.89
C PRO A 39 2.78 15.35 12.88
N ALA A 40 3.83 14.87 13.55
CA ALA A 40 3.79 13.70 14.45
C ALA A 40 2.60 13.70 15.43
N ALA A 41 2.25 14.87 15.96
CA ALA A 41 1.12 15.04 16.89
C ALA A 41 -0.26 14.72 16.28
N GLN A 42 -0.41 14.84 14.95
CA GLN A 42 -1.69 14.64 14.25
C GLN A 42 -1.85 13.22 13.68
N GLN A 43 -0.76 12.47 13.50
CA GLN A 43 -0.78 11.19 12.80
C GLN A 43 -1.69 10.14 13.49
N PRO A 44 -1.62 9.94 14.84
CA PRO A 44 -2.50 8.98 15.50
C PRO A 44 -3.99 9.32 15.34
N THR A 45 -4.31 10.61 15.41
CA THR A 45 -5.67 11.12 15.19
C THR A 45 -6.10 10.91 13.75
N ALA A 46 -5.22 11.15 12.78
CA ALA A 46 -5.51 10.91 11.37
C ALA A 46 -5.82 9.44 11.09
N ARG A 47 -5.05 8.51 11.68
CA ARG A 47 -5.30 7.07 11.56
C ARG A 47 -6.66 6.67 12.14
N ARG A 48 -6.99 7.13 13.35
CA ARG A 48 -8.27 6.82 14.02
C ARG A 48 -9.46 7.40 13.27
N VAL A 49 -9.38 8.67 12.86
CA VAL A 49 -10.44 9.34 12.11
C VAL A 49 -10.60 8.70 10.73
N GLY A 50 -9.50 8.42 10.04
CA GLY A 50 -9.49 7.73 8.74
C GLY A 50 -10.16 6.36 8.82
N LEU A 51 -9.76 5.52 9.78
CA LEU A 51 -10.38 4.20 10.00
C LEU A 51 -11.85 4.29 10.43
N GLY A 52 -12.22 5.28 11.23
CA GLY A 52 -13.60 5.51 11.62
C GLY A 52 -14.49 5.92 10.45
N LEU A 53 -13.99 6.80 9.59
CA LEU A 53 -14.67 7.19 8.35
C LEU A 53 -14.75 6.04 7.36
N ALA A 54 -13.71 5.21 7.25
CA ALA A 54 -13.73 3.98 6.46
C ALA A 54 -14.83 3.02 6.93
N LEU A 55 -14.92 2.76 8.25
CA LEU A 55 -16.00 1.94 8.81
C LEU A 55 -17.38 2.51 8.47
N GLY A 56 -17.58 3.81 8.69
CA GLY A 56 -18.83 4.49 8.36
C GLY A 56 -19.19 4.37 6.88
N GLY A 57 -18.21 4.59 5.99
CA GLY A 57 -18.35 4.46 4.55
C GLY A 57 -18.73 3.03 4.14
N ARG A 58 -18.04 2.02 4.68
CA ARG A 58 -18.35 0.61 4.42
C ARG A 58 -19.73 0.20 4.89
N ILE A 59 -20.12 0.59 6.10
CA ILE A 59 -21.48 0.32 6.61
C ILE A 59 -22.51 0.99 5.70
N LEU A 60 -22.27 2.24 5.27
CA LEU A 60 -23.18 2.95 4.37
C LEU A 60 -23.30 2.28 3.00
N LEU A 61 -22.19 1.76 2.44
CA LEU A 61 -22.21 0.96 1.21
C LEU A 61 -23.00 -0.34 1.39
N LEU A 62 -22.81 -1.05 2.51
CA LEU A 62 -23.55 -2.28 2.82
C LEU A 62 -25.05 -2.03 2.99
N LEU A 63 -25.44 -0.93 3.65
CA LEU A 63 -26.85 -0.53 3.77
C LEU A 63 -27.43 -0.08 2.42
N SER A 64 -26.57 0.38 1.51
CA SER A 64 -26.92 0.82 0.15
C SER A 64 -26.61 -0.26 -0.90
N ILE A 65 -26.52 -1.54 -0.50
CA ILE A 65 -26.07 -2.65 -1.36
C ILE A 65 -26.83 -2.72 -2.68
N SER A 66 -28.16 -2.52 -2.69
CA SER A 66 -28.95 -2.53 -3.92
C SER A 66 -28.53 -1.43 -4.90
N TRP A 67 -28.14 -0.26 -4.39
CA TRP A 67 -27.59 0.81 -5.20
C TRP A 67 -26.18 0.47 -5.69
N VAL A 68 -25.32 -0.09 -4.83
CA VAL A 68 -23.98 -0.56 -5.23
C VAL A 68 -24.09 -1.62 -6.34
N MET A 69 -25.02 -2.56 -6.25
CA MET A 69 -25.25 -3.58 -7.27
C MET A 69 -25.70 -2.96 -8.60
N SER A 70 -26.43 -1.84 -8.57
CA SER A 70 -26.80 -1.12 -9.81
C SER A 70 -25.58 -0.55 -10.55
N LEU A 71 -24.46 -0.29 -9.87
CA LEU A 71 -23.22 0.17 -10.50
C LEU A 71 -22.56 -0.90 -11.37
N THR A 72 -22.95 -2.16 -11.23
CA THR A 72 -22.48 -3.26 -12.10
C THR A 72 -23.27 -3.35 -13.41
N ALA A 73 -24.38 -2.60 -13.54
CA ALA A 73 -25.15 -2.55 -14.77
C ALA A 73 -24.34 -1.89 -15.90
N PRO A 74 -24.47 -2.38 -17.15
CA PRO A 74 -23.75 -1.83 -18.28
C PRO A 74 -24.22 -0.39 -18.58
N LEU A 75 -23.28 0.55 -18.67
CA LEU A 75 -23.52 1.95 -19.05
C LEU A 75 -23.34 2.16 -20.56
N PHE A 76 -22.21 1.72 -21.10
CA PHE A 76 -21.88 1.82 -22.52
C PHE A 76 -20.91 0.71 -22.94
N SER A 77 -20.66 0.58 -24.25
CA SER A 77 -19.70 -0.40 -24.78
C SER A 77 -18.70 0.24 -25.73
N VAL A 78 -17.44 -0.19 -25.65
CA VAL A 78 -16.35 0.22 -26.54
C VAL A 78 -15.54 -1.03 -26.90
N LEU A 79 -15.24 -1.23 -28.19
CA LEU A 79 -14.40 -2.34 -28.66
C LEU A 79 -14.82 -3.73 -28.10
N ALA A 80 -16.13 -4.00 -28.10
CA ALA A 80 -16.74 -5.23 -27.56
C ALA A 80 -16.61 -5.45 -26.04
N HIS A 81 -16.14 -4.45 -25.28
CA HIS A 81 -16.16 -4.45 -23.83
C HIS A 81 -17.26 -3.52 -23.30
N THR A 82 -18.07 -3.99 -22.35
CA THR A 82 -19.12 -3.22 -21.69
C THR A 82 -18.60 -2.64 -20.39
N PHE A 83 -18.67 -1.32 -20.26
CA PHE A 83 -18.28 -0.60 -19.05
C PHE A 83 -19.48 -0.37 -18.15
N SER A 84 -19.31 -0.65 -16.87
CA SER A 84 -20.26 -0.34 -15.79
C SER A 84 -19.77 0.83 -14.93
N GLY A 85 -20.63 1.35 -14.05
CA GLY A 85 -20.24 2.41 -13.11
C GLY A 85 -19.11 1.96 -12.17
N ARG A 86 -19.13 0.69 -11.75
CA ARG A 86 -18.06 0.04 -10.99
C ARG A 86 -16.75 0.12 -11.76
N ASP A 87 -16.75 -0.27 -13.04
CA ASP A 87 -15.51 -0.34 -13.83
C ASP A 87 -14.85 1.03 -13.96
N LEU A 88 -15.64 2.09 -14.11
CA LEU A 88 -15.14 3.46 -14.12
C LEU A 88 -14.51 3.86 -12.78
N ILE A 89 -15.11 3.49 -11.65
CA ILE A 89 -14.57 3.75 -10.32
C ILE A 89 -13.24 3.00 -10.12
N LEU A 90 -13.18 1.72 -10.52
CA LEU A 90 -11.95 0.92 -10.44
C LEU A 90 -10.85 1.48 -11.34
N LEU A 91 -11.17 1.92 -12.56
CA LEU A 91 -10.20 2.53 -13.48
C LEU A 91 -9.65 3.83 -12.90
N VAL A 92 -10.51 4.74 -12.47
CA VAL A 92 -10.09 6.03 -11.91
C VAL A 92 -9.24 5.83 -10.66
N GLY A 93 -9.68 4.96 -9.73
CA GLY A 93 -8.93 4.64 -8.53
C GLY A 93 -7.61 3.93 -8.81
N GLY A 94 -7.61 3.01 -9.77
CA GLY A 94 -6.43 2.28 -10.21
C GLY A 94 -5.37 3.20 -10.82
N PHE A 95 -5.75 4.06 -11.76
CA PHE A 95 -4.84 5.06 -12.33
C PHE A 95 -4.34 6.05 -11.28
N PHE A 96 -5.20 6.48 -10.36
CA PHE A 96 -4.79 7.34 -9.24
C PHE A 96 -3.72 6.67 -8.38
N LEU A 97 -3.91 5.41 -8.00
CA LEU A 97 -2.95 4.64 -7.21
C LEU A 97 -1.63 4.42 -7.96
N ILE A 98 -1.68 4.06 -9.24
CA ILE A 98 -0.47 3.90 -10.06
C ILE A 98 0.32 5.20 -10.08
N GLY A 99 -0.32 6.31 -10.46
CA GLY A 99 0.35 7.61 -10.52
C GLY A 99 0.90 8.03 -9.17
N LYS A 100 0.15 7.82 -8.09
CA LYS A 100 0.57 8.20 -6.75
C LYS A 100 1.70 7.34 -6.21
N SER A 101 1.62 6.02 -6.34
CA SER A 101 2.66 5.10 -5.89
C SER A 101 3.94 5.28 -6.69
N THR A 102 3.87 5.42 -8.01
CA THR A 102 5.06 5.66 -8.84
C THR A 102 5.75 6.98 -8.46
N THR A 103 5.00 8.05 -8.23
CA THR A 103 5.58 9.32 -7.77
C THR A 103 6.21 9.20 -6.38
N GLU A 104 5.57 8.53 -5.41
CA GLU A 104 6.20 8.31 -4.10
C GLU A 104 7.48 7.48 -4.17
N ILE A 105 7.49 6.43 -5.00
CA ILE A 105 8.66 5.57 -5.18
C ILE A 105 9.79 6.38 -5.80
N HIS A 106 9.50 7.18 -6.82
CA HIS A 106 10.47 8.04 -7.49
C HIS A 106 11.08 9.07 -6.54
N ASP A 107 10.24 9.80 -5.79
CA ASP A 107 10.69 10.81 -4.80
C ASP A 107 11.62 10.19 -3.75
N LYS A 108 11.38 8.92 -3.38
CA LYS A 108 12.21 8.18 -2.43
C LYS A 108 13.53 7.70 -3.02
N LEU A 109 13.56 7.31 -4.29
CA LEU A 109 14.75 6.80 -4.97
C LEU A 109 15.71 7.92 -5.42
N GLU A 110 15.18 9.09 -5.77
CA GLU A 110 16.00 10.21 -6.26
C GLU A 110 16.68 11.04 -5.17
N GLY A 111 16.52 10.67 -3.89
CA GLY A 111 17.30 11.28 -2.81
C GLY A 111 17.11 12.79 -2.64
N LYS A 112 15.95 13.35 -3.02
CA LYS A 112 15.58 14.72 -2.68
C LYS A 112 15.29 14.85 -1.17
N GLU A 113 16.33 14.69 -0.35
CA GLU A 113 16.33 15.08 1.06
C GLU A 113 16.80 16.53 1.27
N GLY A 114 17.08 17.28 0.20
CA GLY A 114 17.83 18.55 0.31
C GLY A 114 17.17 19.84 -0.16
N GLU A 115 16.07 19.82 -0.92
CA GLU A 115 15.45 21.05 -1.39
C GLU A 115 14.05 21.21 -0.82
N ALA A 116 13.90 22.24 0.00
CA ALA A 116 12.62 22.85 0.33
C ALA A 116 12.00 23.47 -0.94
N GLU A 117 11.67 22.64 -1.93
CA GLU A 117 10.54 22.95 -2.78
C GLU A 117 9.36 23.09 -1.82
N ALA A 118 8.65 24.22 -1.92
CA ALA A 118 7.49 24.53 -1.12
C ALA A 118 6.49 23.36 -1.21
N ARG A 119 6.65 22.36 -0.34
CA ARG A 119 5.71 21.27 -0.13
C ARG A 119 4.46 22.01 0.30
N ALA A 120 3.50 22.13 -0.61
CA ALA A 120 2.17 22.60 -0.26
C ALA A 120 1.79 21.86 1.02
N ASP A 121 1.60 22.61 2.12
CA ASP A 121 1.45 22.02 3.45
C ASP A 121 0.38 20.93 3.36
N VAL A 122 0.80 19.67 3.50
CA VAL A 122 -0.12 18.54 3.42
C VAL A 122 -1.08 18.70 4.58
N THR A 123 -2.29 19.13 4.28
CA THR A 123 -3.28 19.45 5.31
C THR A 123 -3.90 18.18 5.85
N PHE A 124 -4.28 18.19 7.12
CA PHE A 124 -5.03 17.10 7.75
C PHE A 124 -6.26 16.71 6.92
N ALA A 125 -7.03 17.69 6.46
CA ALA A 125 -8.22 17.45 5.65
C ALA A 125 -7.89 16.76 4.31
N SER A 126 -6.80 17.14 3.64
CA SER A 126 -6.38 16.49 2.39
C SER A 126 -6.00 15.02 2.59
N VAL A 127 -5.31 14.70 3.70
CA VAL A 127 -4.95 13.31 4.04
C VAL A 127 -6.19 12.49 4.35
N ILE A 128 -7.10 13.01 5.17
CA ILE A 128 -8.35 12.31 5.49
C ILE A 128 -9.21 12.09 4.23
N ALA A 129 -9.29 13.10 3.35
CA ALA A 129 -10.02 12.97 2.09
C ALA A 129 -9.41 11.88 1.18
N GLN A 130 -8.08 11.82 1.07
CA GLN A 130 -7.40 10.79 0.27
C GLN A 130 -7.61 9.39 0.86
N ILE A 131 -7.51 9.23 2.19
CA ILE A 131 -7.80 7.97 2.89
C ILE A 131 -9.23 7.53 2.58
N PHE A 132 -10.20 8.43 2.75
CA PHE A 132 -11.61 8.11 2.56
C PHE A 132 -11.94 7.74 1.11
N LEU A 133 -11.42 8.51 0.14
CA LEU A 133 -11.65 8.24 -1.28
C LEU A 133 -11.09 6.90 -1.71
N LEU A 134 -9.90 6.53 -1.23
CA LEU A 134 -9.29 5.26 -1.58
C LEU A 134 -9.94 4.07 -0.88
N ASP A 135 -10.30 4.21 0.39
CA ASP A 135 -11.12 3.19 1.06
C ASP A 135 -12.46 3.00 0.34
N LEU A 136 -13.08 4.07 -0.16
CA LEU A 136 -14.33 3.96 -0.92
C LEU A 136 -14.16 3.15 -2.22
N VAL A 137 -13.06 3.37 -2.95
CA VAL A 137 -12.75 2.59 -4.17
C VAL A 137 -12.53 1.11 -3.82
N PHE A 138 -11.72 0.81 -2.79
CA PHE A 138 -11.43 -0.56 -2.40
C PHE A 138 -12.64 -1.28 -1.79
N SER A 139 -13.43 -0.56 -1.00
CA SER A 139 -14.61 -1.12 -0.34
C SER A 139 -15.73 -1.45 -1.32
N LEU A 140 -15.82 -0.78 -2.47
CA LEU A 140 -16.80 -1.13 -3.49
C LEU A 140 -16.57 -2.56 -4.00
N ASP A 141 -15.31 -2.95 -4.22
CA ASP A 141 -14.97 -4.30 -4.67
C ASP A 141 -15.11 -5.35 -3.54
N SER A 142 -14.69 -5.01 -2.32
CA SER A 142 -14.82 -5.91 -1.16
C SER A 142 -16.28 -6.17 -0.80
N VAL A 143 -17.13 -5.14 -0.85
CA VAL A 143 -18.58 -5.26 -0.62
C VAL A 143 -19.21 -6.19 -1.65
N ILE A 144 -18.93 -5.99 -2.94
CA ILE A 144 -19.48 -6.84 -4.02
C ILE A 144 -19.04 -8.29 -3.84
N THR A 145 -17.78 -8.52 -3.46
CA THR A 145 -17.26 -9.86 -3.15
C THR A 145 -17.99 -10.48 -1.95
N ALA A 146 -18.21 -9.69 -0.90
CA ALA A 146 -18.88 -10.15 0.30
C ALA A 146 -20.35 -10.53 0.05
N VAL A 147 -21.06 -9.84 -0.87
CA VAL A 147 -22.42 -10.22 -1.29
C VAL A 147 -22.46 -11.63 -1.89
N GLY A 148 -21.36 -12.03 -2.55
CA GLY A 148 -21.23 -13.38 -3.11
C GLY A 148 -21.00 -14.47 -2.06
N ILE A 149 -20.67 -14.12 -0.81
CA ILE A 149 -20.27 -15.07 0.25
C ILE A 149 -21.35 -15.19 1.34
N ALA A 150 -22.04 -14.11 1.70
CA ALA A 150 -23.03 -14.12 2.78
C ALA A 150 -24.39 -13.56 2.34
N GLU A 151 -25.44 -14.22 2.80
CA GLU A 151 -26.83 -13.86 2.49
C GLU A 151 -27.38 -12.75 3.41
N HIS A 152 -26.76 -12.54 4.57
CA HIS A 152 -27.23 -11.61 5.59
C HIS A 152 -26.30 -10.39 5.72
N VAL A 153 -26.86 -9.21 5.44
CA VAL A 153 -26.14 -7.92 5.55
C VAL A 153 -25.65 -7.69 6.98
N GLU A 154 -26.38 -8.15 8.00
CA GLU A 154 -25.98 -8.05 9.40
C GLU A 154 -24.68 -8.81 9.68
N VAL A 155 -24.49 -9.98 9.07
CA VAL A 155 -23.26 -10.78 9.21
C VAL A 155 -22.08 -10.03 8.57
N MET A 156 -22.30 -9.43 7.40
CA MET A 156 -21.28 -8.62 6.71
C MET A 156 -20.89 -7.39 7.54
N ILE A 157 -21.87 -6.68 8.10
CA ILE A 157 -21.63 -5.50 8.96
C ILE A 157 -20.84 -5.90 10.21
N ILE A 158 -21.17 -7.03 10.85
CA ILE A 158 -20.43 -7.50 12.02
C ILE A 158 -19.01 -7.88 11.63
N ALA A 159 -18.81 -8.60 10.51
CA ALA A 159 -17.49 -8.97 10.00
C ALA A 159 -16.59 -7.74 9.78
N VAL A 160 -17.09 -6.74 9.05
CA VAL A 160 -16.31 -5.53 8.73
C VAL A 160 -16.03 -4.69 9.98
N THR A 161 -16.97 -4.66 10.92
CA THR A 161 -16.79 -3.96 12.20
C THR A 161 -15.69 -4.63 13.02
N ILE A 162 -15.72 -5.96 13.16
CA ILE A 162 -14.67 -6.71 13.87
C ILE A 162 -13.31 -6.49 13.20
N ALA A 163 -13.23 -6.61 11.88
CA ALA A 163 -12.00 -6.41 11.14
C ALA A 163 -11.42 -4.99 11.36
N ILE A 164 -12.24 -3.94 11.26
CA ILE A 164 -11.78 -2.57 11.47
C ILE A 164 -11.38 -2.33 12.93
N LEU A 165 -12.07 -2.90 13.91
CA LEU A 165 -11.66 -2.77 15.32
C LEU A 165 -10.28 -3.38 15.56
N ILE A 166 -10.00 -4.55 14.98
CA ILE A 166 -8.67 -5.19 15.03
C ILE A 166 -7.62 -4.28 14.37
N MET A 167 -7.94 -3.70 13.21
CA MET A 167 -7.04 -2.76 12.53
C MET A 167 -6.81 -1.48 13.35
N MET A 168 -7.83 -0.91 13.99
CA MET A 168 -7.68 0.28 14.83
C MET A 168 -6.70 0.06 15.99
N VAL A 169 -6.75 -1.12 16.61
CA VAL A 169 -5.79 -1.49 17.67
C VAL A 169 -4.38 -1.68 17.10
N SER A 170 -4.27 -2.24 15.90
CA SER A 170 -2.98 -2.58 15.26
C SER A 170 -2.35 -1.41 14.49
N ALA A 171 -3.09 -0.35 14.20
CA ALA A 171 -2.67 0.74 13.31
C ALA A 171 -1.49 1.56 13.81
N GLY A 172 -1.38 1.77 15.12
CA GLY A 172 -0.21 2.44 15.71
C GLY A 172 1.06 1.62 15.50
N PRO A 173 1.12 0.39 16.04
CA PRO A 173 2.28 -0.49 15.88
C PRO A 173 2.69 -0.73 14.42
N ILE A 174 1.72 -0.93 13.52
CA ILE A 174 2.01 -1.14 12.09
C ILE A 174 2.58 0.13 11.46
N ALA A 175 2.04 1.31 11.78
CA ALA A 175 2.56 2.58 11.24
C ALA A 175 3.99 2.85 11.72
N ASP A 176 4.26 2.62 13.00
CA ASP A 176 5.58 2.82 13.60
C ASP A 176 6.60 1.84 13.00
N PHE A 177 6.19 0.59 12.73
CA PHE A 177 7.02 -0.40 12.05
C PHE A 177 7.34 -0.01 10.59
N ILE A 178 6.35 0.46 9.82
CA ILE A 178 6.57 0.92 8.43
C ILE A 178 7.51 2.13 8.40
N GLU A 179 7.42 3.04 9.37
CA GLU A 179 8.30 4.21 9.43
C GLU A 179 9.73 3.85 9.82
N ALA A 180 9.90 2.88 10.72
CA ALA A 180 11.22 2.41 11.15
C ALA A 180 11.99 1.61 10.09
N HIS A 181 11.29 0.99 9.13
CA HIS A 181 11.89 0.10 8.12
C HIS A 181 11.67 0.62 6.69
N PRO A 182 12.65 1.31 6.07
CA PRO A 182 12.52 1.88 4.73
C PRO A 182 12.17 0.85 3.64
N THR A 183 12.70 -0.37 3.74
CA THR A 183 12.41 -1.48 2.82
C THR A 183 10.94 -1.89 2.88
N VAL A 184 10.36 -1.98 4.09
CA VAL A 184 8.92 -2.23 4.30
C VAL A 184 8.07 -1.09 3.70
N LYS A 185 8.51 0.16 3.82
CA LYS A 185 7.83 1.32 3.20
C LYS A 185 7.81 1.23 1.67
N ILE A 186 8.91 0.84 1.05
CA ILE A 186 8.97 0.60 -0.41
C ILE A 186 8.11 -0.61 -0.81
N LEU A 187 8.13 -1.68 -0.02
CA LEU A 187 7.29 -2.86 -0.22
C LEU A 187 5.80 -2.48 -0.21
N ALA A 188 5.39 -1.69 0.77
CA ALA A 188 4.04 -1.16 0.90
C ALA A 188 3.62 -0.31 -0.31
N LEU A 189 4.48 0.61 -0.77
CA LEU A 189 4.22 1.39 -1.99
C LEU A 189 4.12 0.49 -3.24
N SER A 190 4.89 -0.60 -3.27
CA SER A 190 4.84 -1.58 -4.35
C SER A 190 3.53 -2.38 -4.33
N PHE A 191 2.98 -2.71 -3.15
CA PHE A 191 1.64 -3.30 -3.04
C PHE A 191 0.57 -2.35 -3.52
N LEU A 192 0.63 -1.06 -3.16
CA LEU A 192 -0.30 -0.06 -3.69
C LEU A 192 -0.24 0.04 -5.22
N LEU A 193 0.96 -0.04 -5.81
CA LEU A 193 1.12 -0.07 -7.26
C LEU A 193 0.51 -1.35 -7.87
N LEU A 194 0.78 -2.51 -7.28
CA LEU A 194 0.22 -3.80 -7.71
C LEU A 194 -1.32 -3.79 -7.67
N ILE A 195 -1.90 -3.27 -6.59
CA ILE A 195 -3.35 -3.13 -6.43
C ILE A 195 -3.88 -2.14 -7.48
N GLY A 196 -3.22 -0.99 -7.68
CA GLY A 196 -3.59 -0.04 -8.72
C GLY A 196 -3.66 -0.66 -10.12
N VAL A 197 -2.65 -1.46 -10.48
CA VAL A 197 -2.63 -2.23 -11.74
C VAL A 197 -3.77 -3.26 -11.78
N THR A 198 -4.03 -3.93 -10.66
CA THR A 198 -5.12 -4.92 -10.55
C THR A 198 -6.49 -4.27 -10.74
N LEU A 199 -6.73 -3.08 -10.15
CA LEU A 199 -7.97 -2.33 -10.33
C LEU A 199 -8.18 -1.89 -11.78
N VAL A 200 -7.11 -1.43 -12.45
CA VAL A 200 -7.18 -1.08 -13.88
C VAL A 200 -7.50 -2.33 -14.71
N ALA A 201 -6.86 -3.46 -14.43
CA ALA A 201 -7.14 -4.72 -15.12
C ALA A 201 -8.61 -5.15 -14.92
N GLU A 202 -9.11 -5.12 -13.69
CA GLU A 202 -10.49 -5.47 -13.36
C GLU A 202 -11.50 -4.53 -14.01
N GLY A 203 -11.24 -3.22 -14.01
CA GLY A 203 -12.07 -2.22 -14.69
C GLY A 203 -12.01 -2.29 -16.23
N LEU A 204 -11.07 -3.04 -16.80
CA LEU A 204 -11.03 -3.41 -18.23
C LEU A 204 -11.62 -4.82 -18.47
N GLY A 205 -12.27 -5.40 -17.47
CA GLY A 205 -12.90 -6.72 -17.55
C GLY A 205 -11.96 -7.91 -17.38
N GLN A 206 -10.70 -7.70 -17.04
CA GLN A 206 -9.76 -8.78 -16.75
C GLN A 206 -9.89 -9.16 -15.28
N HIS A 207 -10.50 -10.31 -15.02
CA HIS A 207 -10.66 -10.78 -13.65
C HIS A 207 -9.38 -11.48 -13.18
N ILE A 208 -8.69 -10.87 -12.21
CA ILE A 208 -7.49 -11.45 -11.60
C ILE A 208 -7.93 -12.15 -10.30
N PRO A 209 -7.74 -13.47 -10.16
CA PRO A 209 -8.09 -14.15 -8.92
C PRO A 209 -7.30 -13.56 -7.75
N LYS A 210 -8.02 -13.04 -6.75
CA LYS A 210 -7.43 -12.34 -5.59
C LYS A 210 -6.37 -13.17 -4.85
N GLY A 211 -6.52 -14.50 -4.87
CA GLY A 211 -5.54 -15.42 -4.29
C GLY A 211 -4.12 -15.25 -4.85
N TYR A 212 -3.96 -14.89 -6.13
CA TYR A 212 -2.64 -14.61 -6.70
C TYR A 212 -2.03 -13.33 -6.12
N ILE A 213 -2.84 -12.28 -5.99
CA ILE A 213 -2.41 -11.00 -5.41
C ILE A 213 -2.01 -11.20 -3.94
N TYR A 214 -2.85 -11.86 -3.15
CA TYR A 214 -2.56 -12.12 -1.73
C TYR A 214 -1.35 -13.05 -1.56
N SER A 215 -1.19 -14.04 -2.43
CA SER A 215 -0.01 -14.92 -2.38
C SER A 215 1.27 -14.16 -2.70
N ALA A 216 1.23 -13.24 -3.68
CA ALA A 216 2.37 -12.38 -3.99
C ALA A 216 2.72 -11.46 -2.81
N MET A 217 1.72 -10.81 -2.21
CA MET A 217 1.94 -9.94 -1.05
C MET A 217 2.46 -10.70 0.18
N ALA A 218 1.86 -11.85 0.50
CA ALA A 218 2.32 -12.70 1.59
C ALA A 218 3.75 -13.22 1.36
N PHE A 219 4.08 -13.62 0.13
CA PHE A 219 5.43 -14.04 -0.23
C PHE A 219 6.43 -12.89 -0.08
N SER A 220 6.12 -11.70 -0.58
CA SER A 220 7.03 -10.55 -0.45
C SER A 220 7.19 -10.11 1.00
N LEU A 221 6.13 -10.15 1.82
CA LEU A 221 6.24 -9.91 3.27
C LEU A 221 7.11 -10.98 3.95
N LEU A 222 6.97 -12.25 3.57
CA LEU A 222 7.82 -13.32 4.11
C LEU A 222 9.30 -13.08 3.76
N VAL A 223 9.59 -12.73 2.51
CA VAL A 223 10.96 -12.39 2.07
C VAL A 223 11.47 -11.19 2.85
N GLU A 224 10.64 -10.17 3.07
CA GLU A 224 11.02 -8.99 3.84
C GLU A 224 11.29 -9.31 5.31
N VAL A 225 10.48 -10.17 5.95
CA VAL A 225 10.74 -10.65 7.31
C VAL A 225 12.06 -11.41 7.39
N LEU A 226 12.37 -12.25 6.39
CA LEU A 226 13.67 -12.94 6.32
C LEU A 226 14.82 -11.96 6.12
N ASN A 227 14.63 -10.91 5.32
CA ASN A 227 15.61 -9.87 5.08
C ASN A 227 15.90 -9.04 6.35
N LEU A 228 14.86 -8.66 7.09
CA LEU A 228 14.98 -7.96 8.37
C LEU A 228 15.58 -8.84 9.49
N SER A 229 15.40 -10.16 9.40
CA SER A 229 15.97 -11.12 10.34
C SER A 229 17.40 -11.55 9.98
N ALA A 230 17.88 -11.19 8.78
CA ALA A 230 19.25 -11.47 8.40
C ALA A 230 20.17 -10.68 9.33
N PRO A 231 21.16 -11.31 9.97
CA PRO A 231 22.13 -10.58 10.76
C PRO A 231 22.75 -9.52 9.87
N GLU A 232 22.81 -8.29 10.38
CA GLU A 232 23.57 -7.21 9.76
C GLU A 232 24.92 -7.82 9.42
N LYS A 233 25.22 -7.97 8.12
CA LYS A 233 26.58 -8.29 7.74
C LYS A 233 27.36 -7.14 8.31
N GLU A 234 28.17 -7.39 9.35
CA GLU A 234 29.28 -6.53 9.67
C GLU A 234 29.89 -6.21 8.30
N GLU A 235 29.71 -4.96 7.83
CA GLU A 235 30.55 -4.46 6.76
C GLU A 235 31.95 -4.88 7.19
N PRO A 236 32.68 -5.67 6.39
CA PRO A 236 34.00 -6.13 6.80
C PRO A 236 34.74 -4.86 7.20
N ALA A 237 34.95 -4.72 8.52
CA ALA A 237 35.30 -3.47 9.16
C ALA A 237 36.39 -2.88 8.29
N GLU A 238 36.10 -1.74 7.65
CA GLU A 238 36.95 -1.09 6.65
C GLU A 238 38.35 -1.62 6.85
N GLU A 239 38.70 -2.67 6.09
CA GLU A 239 40.05 -3.18 6.18
C GLU A 239 40.80 -1.93 5.82
N THR A 240 41.53 -1.36 6.79
CA THR A 240 42.36 -0.19 6.61
C THR A 240 43.28 -0.60 5.49
N THR A 241 42.82 -0.35 4.28
CA THR A 241 43.53 -0.55 3.06
C THR A 241 44.41 0.64 3.16
N GLU A 242 45.52 0.45 3.89
CA GLU A 242 46.65 1.35 3.86
C GLU A 242 46.76 1.76 2.40
N PRO A 243 46.53 3.05 2.10
CA PRO A 243 46.32 3.49 0.73
C PRO A 243 47.48 2.93 -0.07
N VAL A 244 47.18 2.06 -1.04
CA VAL A 244 48.21 1.31 -1.78
C VAL A 244 49.22 2.35 -2.23
N HIS A 245 50.40 2.32 -1.60
CA HIS A 245 51.48 3.23 -1.93
C HIS A 245 51.88 2.88 -3.36
N LEU A 246 51.27 3.60 -4.32
CA LEU A 246 51.67 3.58 -5.71
C LEU A 246 53.17 3.83 -5.69
N HIS A 247 53.95 2.76 -5.90
CA HIS A 247 55.37 2.87 -6.14
C HIS A 247 55.48 3.84 -7.30
N ARG A 248 55.94 5.07 -7.02
CA ARG A 248 56.06 6.11 -8.04
C ARG A 248 56.73 5.47 -9.25
N PRO A 249 56.03 5.29 -10.37
CA PRO A 249 56.64 4.66 -11.52
C PRO A 249 57.69 5.65 -11.97
N ARG A 250 58.94 5.17 -12.07
CA ARG A 250 60.12 5.53 -12.87
C ARG A 250 60.21 6.89 -13.61
N LEU A 251 59.11 7.61 -13.84
CA LEU A 251 59.00 8.95 -14.42
C LEU A 251 59.89 9.98 -13.70
N ARG A 252 59.94 9.99 -12.36
CA ARG A 252 60.78 10.98 -11.64
C ARG A 252 62.28 10.79 -11.94
N ARG A 253 62.74 9.54 -11.99
CA ARG A 253 64.12 9.21 -12.36
C ARG A 253 64.40 9.40 -13.86
N ALA A 254 63.40 9.23 -14.71
CA ALA A 254 63.53 9.51 -16.14
C ALA A 254 63.60 11.02 -16.42
N VAL A 255 62.82 11.82 -15.69
CA VAL A 255 62.85 13.29 -15.74
C VAL A 255 64.15 13.83 -15.15
N GLU A 256 64.64 13.28 -14.04
CA GLU A 256 65.92 13.67 -13.45
C GLU A 256 67.11 13.36 -14.39
N ARG A 257 67.12 12.21 -15.07
CA ARG A 257 68.14 11.90 -16.09
C ARG A 257 68.07 12.79 -17.33
N ALA A 258 66.86 13.12 -17.80
CA ALA A 258 66.69 14.00 -18.95
C ALA A 258 67.18 15.43 -18.65
N ILE A 259 67.05 15.89 -17.41
CA ILE A 259 67.54 17.21 -16.97
C ILE A 259 69.08 17.21 -16.79
N GLU A 260 69.69 16.09 -16.38
CA GLU A 260 71.15 15.96 -16.29
C GLU A 260 71.85 15.83 -17.65
N GLU A 261 71.16 15.37 -18.69
CA GLU A 261 71.72 15.27 -20.06
C GLU A 261 71.63 16.58 -20.87
N GLU A 262 70.85 17.57 -20.42
CA GLU A 262 70.66 18.88 -21.09
C GLU A 262 71.44 20.05 -20.43
N GLY A 263 72.27 19.80 -19.41
CA GLY A 263 73.10 20.82 -18.72
C GLY A 263 74.60 20.63 -18.94
#